data_AF-A0A844YJE4-F1
#
_entry.id   AF-A0A844YJE4-F1
#
_cell.length_a   1.000
_cell.length_b   1.000
_cell.length_c   1.000
_cell.angle_alpha   90.00
_cell.angle_beta   90.00
_cell.angle_gamma   90.00
#
_symmetry.space_group_name_H-M   'P 1'
#
loop_
_entity.id
_entity.type
_entity.pdbx_description
1 polymer ?
#
loop_
_entity_poly.entity_id
_entity_poly.type
_entity_poly.pdbx_seq_one_letter_code
_entity_poly.pdbx_strand_id
1 'polypeptide(L)'
;MTLKNRFLAGATAVAAIAAAGPALADHAWSNYHWSTPDGVVTIPVVDNTTGDWRPRVQLAVSDWNKSAHIDSAYDPNGTNNNRRCSMIQDTIQVCNSAYGNTGWLGIASISLSGGHIVAGTTKLNDTYFAYPQYNNEADKQLVTCQEIGHDYGLGHQNEDFNTDATDSCMEYTSDSTNNTQPDFHDYAMLDLIYGHNEGGTTGGGGGDPAPCKGRGCKGKSLGFGVGNTQAEWGRAVGYDAQNRPNVFKTNINGYEVVTHVTWAPDARRNTDPGNPHDHDDHTH
;
A
#
# COMPACT_ATOMS: atom_id res chain seq x y z
N MET A 1 -30.64 36.10 -62.85
CA MET A 1 -31.08 35.02 -61.93
C MET A 1 -29.88 34.12 -61.71
N THR A 2 -29.32 34.18 -60.49
CA THR A 2 -28.02 33.63 -60.07
C THR A 2 -28.10 32.12 -59.84
N LEU A 3 -27.10 31.32 -60.22
CA LEU A 3 -26.65 30.09 -59.54
C LEU A 3 -25.35 29.59 -60.21
N LYS A 4 -24.16 29.83 -59.65
CA LYS A 4 -23.42 29.11 -58.59
C LYS A 4 -22.38 28.12 -59.15
N ASN A 5 -21.12 28.55 -59.11
CA ASN A 5 -19.90 27.74 -59.24
C ASN A 5 -19.93 26.54 -58.27
N ARG A 6 -19.49 25.37 -58.74
CA ARG A 6 -19.05 24.28 -57.87
C ARG A 6 -17.57 24.01 -58.13
N PHE A 7 -16.74 24.50 -57.22
CA PHE A 7 -15.35 24.08 -57.09
C PHE A 7 -15.31 22.68 -56.47
N LEU A 8 -14.67 21.74 -57.15
CA LEU A 8 -14.26 20.44 -56.59
C LEU A 8 -12.97 20.67 -55.81
N ALA A 9 -13.05 20.59 -54.48
CA ALA A 9 -11.87 20.49 -53.62
C ALA A 9 -11.65 19.01 -53.28
N GLY A 10 -10.53 18.46 -53.75
CA GLY A 10 -10.08 17.12 -53.37
C GLY A 10 -9.58 17.14 -51.92
N ALA A 11 -10.08 16.19 -51.12
CA ALA A 11 -9.62 15.99 -49.74
C ALA A 11 -8.52 14.93 -49.72
N THR A 12 -7.30 15.34 -49.43
CA THR A 12 -6.17 14.45 -49.10
C THR A 12 -6.34 14.02 -47.65
N ALA A 13 -6.68 12.76 -47.40
CA ALA A 13 -6.72 12.19 -46.05
C ALA A 13 -5.29 11.81 -45.62
N VAL A 14 -4.73 12.56 -44.68
CA VAL A 14 -3.51 12.17 -43.96
C VAL A 14 -3.94 11.31 -42.78
N ALA A 15 -3.67 10.01 -42.83
CA ALA A 15 -3.86 9.11 -41.69
C ALA A 15 -2.74 9.35 -40.68
N ALA A 16 -3.07 10.02 -39.57
CA ALA A 16 -2.18 10.10 -38.41
C ALA A 16 -2.21 8.75 -37.67
N ILE A 17 -1.13 7.98 -37.77
CA ILE A 17 -0.91 6.83 -36.89
C ILE A 17 -0.45 7.42 -35.55
N ALA A 18 -1.37 7.53 -34.60
CA ALA A 18 -1.03 7.82 -33.21
C ALA A 18 -0.36 6.56 -32.63
N ALA A 19 0.95 6.60 -32.41
CA ALA A 19 1.61 5.63 -31.55
C ALA A 19 1.17 5.94 -30.12
N ALA A 20 0.21 5.16 -29.60
CA ALA A 20 -0.02 5.11 -28.17
C ALA A 20 1.19 4.40 -27.55
N GLY A 21 2.06 5.15 -26.89
CA GLY A 21 3.00 4.54 -25.94
C GLY A 21 2.20 3.86 -24.82
N PRO A 22 2.74 2.82 -24.16
CA PRO A 22 2.09 2.30 -22.96
C PRO A 22 1.96 3.46 -21.98
N ALA A 23 0.75 3.75 -21.53
CA ALA A 23 0.57 4.48 -20.30
C ALA A 23 1.16 3.58 -19.21
N LEU A 24 2.35 3.89 -18.73
CA LEU A 24 2.82 3.34 -17.45
C LEU A 24 1.82 3.89 -16.43
N ALA A 25 0.94 3.03 -15.90
CA ALA A 25 0.15 3.42 -14.77
C ALA A 25 1.11 3.49 -13.59
N ASP A 26 1.37 4.71 -13.10
CA ASP A 26 2.23 4.90 -11.95
C ASP A 26 1.40 4.63 -10.69
N HIS A 27 1.64 3.50 -10.06
CA HIS A 27 1.17 3.16 -8.72
C HIS A 27 2.31 3.10 -7.69
N ALA A 28 3.37 3.91 -7.81
CA ALA A 28 4.27 4.09 -6.68
C ALA A 28 3.54 4.84 -5.54
N TRP A 29 3.81 4.47 -4.28
CA TRP A 29 3.33 5.25 -3.14
C TRP A 29 4.21 6.50 -3.00
N SER A 30 3.91 7.52 -3.82
CA SER A 30 4.73 8.72 -3.95
C SER A 30 6.17 8.33 -4.32
N ASN A 31 7.14 8.71 -3.51
CA ASN A 31 8.57 8.45 -3.70
C ASN A 31 9.13 7.62 -2.54
N TYR A 32 8.28 6.96 -1.75
CA TYR A 32 8.71 6.21 -0.58
C TYR A 32 9.29 4.86 -1.02
N HIS A 33 10.52 4.59 -0.62
CA HIS A 33 11.19 3.34 -0.94
C HIS A 33 12.23 3.02 0.14
N TRP A 34 12.58 1.74 0.25
CA TRP A 34 13.71 1.31 1.06
C TRP A 34 15.02 1.71 0.38
N SER A 35 16.03 2.13 1.15
CA SER A 35 17.37 2.38 0.59
C SER A 35 18.04 1.04 0.24
N THR A 36 18.30 0.79 -1.04
CA THR A 36 18.90 -0.46 -1.52
C THR A 36 20.14 -0.17 -2.39
N PRO A 37 21.37 -0.50 -1.92
CA PRO A 37 22.57 -0.23 -2.69
C PRO A 37 22.69 -1.02 -4.00
N ASP A 38 22.02 -2.17 -4.09
CA ASP A 38 22.04 -3.12 -5.20
C ASP A 38 20.68 -3.22 -5.91
N GLY A 39 19.72 -2.34 -5.58
CA GLY A 39 18.38 -2.38 -6.14
C GLY A 39 17.52 -3.54 -5.65
N VAL A 40 17.92 -4.24 -4.57
CA VAL A 40 17.16 -5.38 -4.02
C VAL A 40 16.81 -5.13 -2.55
N VAL A 41 15.52 -5.18 -2.24
CA VAL A 41 15.00 -5.07 -0.87
C VAL A 41 15.19 -6.41 -0.16
N THR A 42 16.12 -6.46 0.78
CA THR A 42 16.37 -7.66 1.62
C THR A 42 15.77 -7.54 3.03
N ILE A 43 14.74 -6.71 3.18
CA ILE A 43 14.14 -6.41 4.49
C ILE A 43 13.28 -7.61 4.91
N PRO A 44 13.50 -8.23 6.08
CA PRO A 44 12.69 -9.37 6.50
C PRO A 44 11.26 -8.95 6.85
N VAL A 45 10.33 -9.83 6.51
CA VAL A 45 8.92 -9.73 6.90
C VAL A 45 8.71 -10.64 8.11
N VAL A 46 8.50 -10.01 9.27
CA VAL A 46 8.34 -10.68 10.56
C VAL A 46 6.86 -10.91 10.84
N ASP A 47 6.48 -12.17 10.82
CA ASP A 47 5.11 -12.61 11.04
C ASP A 47 4.81 -12.73 12.53
N ASN A 48 4.09 -11.73 13.05
CA ASN A 48 3.55 -11.73 14.42
C ASN A 48 2.08 -12.18 14.44
N THR A 49 1.59 -12.75 13.34
CA THR A 49 0.19 -13.15 13.20
C THR A 49 -0.10 -14.53 13.80
N THR A 50 -1.38 -14.83 13.91
CA THR A 50 -1.93 -16.05 14.51
C THR A 50 -2.99 -16.66 13.60
N GLY A 51 -3.29 -17.94 13.81
CA GLY A 51 -4.38 -18.63 13.10
C GLY A 51 -4.18 -18.65 11.58
N ASP A 52 -5.24 -18.34 10.86
CA ASP A 52 -5.31 -18.43 9.39
C ASP A 52 -4.43 -17.39 8.68
N TRP A 53 -3.91 -16.38 9.39
CA TRP A 53 -3.10 -15.33 8.79
C TRP A 53 -1.68 -15.78 8.45
N ARG A 54 -1.08 -16.66 9.25
CA ARG A 54 0.30 -17.15 9.03
C ARG A 54 0.55 -17.70 7.63
N PRO A 55 -0.27 -18.63 7.09
CA PRO A 55 -0.08 -19.10 5.72
C PRO A 55 -0.30 -18.00 4.67
N ARG A 56 -1.07 -16.94 4.98
CA ARG A 56 -1.29 -15.81 4.08
C ARG A 56 -0.08 -14.88 4.02
N VAL A 57 0.53 -14.59 5.17
CA VAL A 57 1.79 -13.83 5.24
C VAL A 57 2.90 -14.57 4.51
N GLN A 58 3.05 -15.87 4.76
CA GLN A 58 4.05 -16.68 4.07
C GLN A 58 3.85 -16.67 2.54
N LEU A 59 2.60 -16.81 2.08
CA LEU A 59 2.27 -16.77 0.66
C LEU A 59 2.56 -15.40 0.05
N ALA A 60 2.11 -14.32 0.68
CA ALA A 60 2.36 -12.95 0.22
C ALA A 60 3.87 -12.65 0.10
N VAL A 61 4.69 -13.06 1.06
CA VAL A 61 6.15 -12.92 0.96
C VAL A 61 6.71 -13.71 -0.22
N SER A 62 6.24 -14.95 -0.44
CA SER A 62 6.64 -15.74 -1.59
C SER A 62 6.24 -15.09 -2.92
N ASP A 63 5.09 -14.44 -2.97
CA ASP A 63 4.56 -13.80 -4.17
C ASP A 63 5.31 -12.50 -4.49
N TRP A 64 5.62 -11.67 -3.48
CA TRP A 64 6.44 -10.47 -3.67
C TRP A 64 7.89 -10.80 -4.07
N ASN A 65 8.48 -11.89 -3.54
CA ASN A 65 9.80 -12.40 -3.91
C ASN A 65 9.89 -12.96 -5.35
N LYS A 66 8.79 -13.02 -6.11
CA LYS A 66 8.86 -13.29 -7.56
C LYS A 66 9.44 -12.08 -8.33
N SER A 67 9.43 -10.89 -7.74
CA SER A 67 10.11 -9.71 -8.26
C SER A 67 11.63 -9.89 -8.26
N ALA A 68 12.32 -9.34 -9.26
CA ALA A 68 13.79 -9.28 -9.25
C ALA A 68 14.34 -8.33 -8.18
N HIS A 69 13.49 -7.46 -7.60
CA HIS A 69 13.88 -6.41 -6.67
C HIS A 69 13.53 -6.71 -5.21
N ILE A 70 12.94 -7.86 -4.91
CA ILE A 70 12.58 -8.24 -3.54
C ILE A 70 13.21 -9.61 -3.21
N ASP A 71 14.00 -9.65 -2.13
CA ASP A 71 14.56 -10.88 -1.55
C ASP A 71 14.35 -10.83 -0.02
N SER A 72 13.08 -10.71 0.36
CA SER A 72 12.67 -10.60 1.75
C SER A 72 12.56 -11.98 2.39
N ALA A 73 13.28 -12.18 3.50
CA ALA A 73 13.10 -13.39 4.30
C ALA A 73 11.76 -13.37 5.04
N TYR A 74 10.98 -14.45 4.94
CA TYR A 74 9.85 -14.72 5.83
C TYR A 74 10.37 -15.19 7.19
N ASP A 75 10.04 -14.46 8.26
CA ASP A 75 10.39 -14.84 9.64
C ASP A 75 9.12 -15.22 10.44
N PRO A 76 8.88 -16.52 10.70
CA PRO A 76 7.72 -16.99 11.46
C PRO A 76 7.86 -16.84 12.98
N ASN A 77 9.00 -16.34 13.48
CA ASN A 77 9.34 -16.27 14.90
C ASN A 77 8.91 -14.95 15.56
N GLY A 78 8.01 -14.20 14.94
CA GLY A 78 7.42 -13.03 15.56
C GLY A 78 6.73 -13.35 16.90
N THR A 79 6.51 -12.31 17.69
CA THR A 79 5.78 -12.43 18.94
C THR A 79 4.28 -12.46 18.63
N ASN A 80 3.67 -13.65 18.64
CA ASN A 80 2.26 -14.00 18.31
C ASN A 80 1.14 -13.25 19.08
N ASN A 81 1.36 -12.00 19.49
CA ASN A 81 0.41 -11.15 20.21
C ASN A 81 0.81 -9.66 20.12
N ASN A 82 1.48 -9.24 19.05
CA ASN A 82 1.92 -7.86 18.89
C ASN A 82 0.78 -6.95 18.39
N ARG A 83 -0.31 -6.81 19.17
CA ARG A 83 -1.44 -5.94 18.80
C ARG A 83 -0.98 -4.52 18.47
N ARG A 84 0.03 -4.00 19.18
CA ARG A 84 0.57 -2.66 18.92
C ARG A 84 1.29 -2.55 17.58
N CYS A 85 1.73 -3.68 17.01
CA CYS A 85 2.54 -3.76 15.81
C CYS A 85 3.62 -2.69 15.78
N SER A 86 4.51 -2.75 16.78
CA SER A 86 5.54 -1.74 16.97
C SER A 86 6.46 -1.65 15.74
N MET A 87 6.86 -0.44 15.38
CA MET A 87 7.85 -0.20 14.33
C MET A 87 9.23 -0.68 14.78
N ILE A 88 9.77 -1.64 14.03
CA ILE A 88 11.09 -2.20 14.26
C ILE A 88 11.96 -1.87 13.05
N GLN A 89 13.11 -1.23 13.32
CA GLN A 89 14.01 -0.77 12.28
C GLN A 89 14.50 -1.92 11.39
N ASP A 90 14.53 -1.66 10.08
CA ASP A 90 14.98 -2.56 9.03
C ASP A 90 14.17 -3.87 8.98
N THR A 91 12.86 -3.78 9.26
CA THR A 91 11.92 -4.90 9.16
C THR A 91 10.54 -4.41 8.70
N ILE A 92 9.76 -5.33 8.15
CA ILE A 92 8.30 -5.21 8.03
C ILE A 92 7.68 -6.07 9.13
N GLN A 93 6.83 -5.50 9.98
CA GLN A 93 6.13 -6.24 11.03
C GLN A 93 4.68 -6.47 10.63
N VAL A 94 4.26 -7.74 10.51
CA VAL A 94 2.88 -8.08 10.15
C VAL A 94 2.15 -8.61 11.38
N CYS A 95 1.02 -8.02 11.72
CA CYS A 95 0.28 -8.35 12.94
C CYS A 95 -1.22 -8.50 12.66
N ASN A 96 -1.91 -9.40 13.37
CA ASN A 96 -3.37 -9.44 13.40
C ASN A 96 -3.88 -9.24 14.84
N SER A 97 -5.04 -8.60 14.97
CA SER A 97 -5.75 -8.52 16.24
C SER A 97 -7.19 -8.08 16.02
N ALA A 98 -8.03 -8.22 17.05
CA ALA A 98 -9.32 -7.55 17.12
C ALA A 98 -9.12 -6.04 17.33
N TYR A 99 -9.00 -5.28 16.25
CA TYR A 99 -8.79 -3.84 16.27
C TYR A 99 -10.09 -3.04 16.45
N GLY A 100 -11.26 -3.70 16.42
CA GLY A 100 -12.57 -3.10 16.59
C GLY A 100 -13.21 -2.70 15.27
N ASN A 101 -14.41 -2.12 15.36
CA ASN A 101 -15.20 -1.63 14.22
C ASN A 101 -14.65 -0.28 13.74
N THR A 102 -13.46 -0.29 13.16
CA THR A 102 -12.69 0.90 12.76
C THR A 102 -12.99 1.40 11.35
N GLY A 103 -13.74 0.64 10.56
CA GLY A 103 -14.02 0.92 9.15
C GLY A 103 -13.05 0.25 8.17
N TRP A 104 -11.96 -0.36 8.62
CA TRP A 104 -10.90 -0.87 7.73
C TRP A 104 -10.63 -2.37 7.91
N LEU A 105 -10.23 -3.01 6.80
CA LEU A 105 -9.86 -4.43 6.73
C LEU A 105 -8.37 -4.64 7.02
N GLY A 106 -7.53 -3.79 6.43
CA GLY A 106 -6.08 -3.73 6.64
C GLY A 106 -5.58 -2.28 6.71
N ILE A 107 -4.41 -2.11 7.33
CA ILE A 107 -3.61 -0.90 7.21
C ILE A 107 -2.14 -1.24 7.07
N ALA A 108 -1.44 -0.50 6.21
CA ALA A 108 0.00 -0.47 6.09
C ALA A 108 0.52 0.86 6.62
N SER A 109 1.69 0.86 7.24
CA SER A 109 2.31 2.09 7.70
C SER A 109 3.81 1.99 7.55
N ILE A 110 4.39 3.04 6.99
CA ILE A 110 5.82 3.17 6.80
C ILE A 110 6.35 4.33 7.64
N SER A 111 7.50 4.12 8.26
CA SER A 111 8.28 5.15 8.95
C SER A 111 9.43 5.57 8.05
N LEU A 112 9.61 6.89 7.91
CA LEU A 112 10.59 7.48 7.01
C LEU A 112 11.68 8.21 7.80
N SER A 113 12.91 8.12 7.30
CA SER A 113 14.07 8.91 7.74
C SER A 113 14.94 9.25 6.55
N GLY A 114 15.28 10.52 6.37
CA GLY A 114 16.09 10.95 5.22
C GLY A 114 15.50 10.58 3.85
N GLY A 115 14.17 10.61 3.72
CA GLY A 115 13.46 10.26 2.48
C GLY A 115 13.27 8.76 2.21
N HIS A 116 13.83 7.88 3.04
CA HIS A 116 13.76 6.43 2.84
C HIS A 116 12.93 5.76 3.93
N ILE A 117 12.32 4.63 3.59
CA ILE A 117 11.66 3.74 4.55
C ILE A 117 12.72 3.13 5.47
N VAL A 118 12.46 3.18 6.77
CA VAL A 118 13.30 2.59 7.82
C VAL A 118 12.58 1.53 8.66
N ALA A 119 11.24 1.47 8.60
CA ALA A 119 10.41 0.43 9.20
C ALA A 119 9.05 0.40 8.50
N GLY A 120 8.47 -0.78 8.33
CA GLY A 120 7.10 -0.99 7.83
C GLY A 120 6.26 -1.81 8.82
N THR A 121 4.95 -1.60 8.82
CA THR A 121 4.01 -2.39 9.62
C THR A 121 2.71 -2.62 8.86
N THR A 122 2.27 -3.87 8.82
CA THR A 122 0.95 -4.29 8.35
C THR A 122 0.10 -4.72 9.53
N LYS A 123 -1.15 -4.26 9.60
CA LYS A 123 -2.14 -4.75 10.57
C LYS A 123 -3.39 -5.29 9.87
N LEU A 124 -3.81 -6.48 10.28
CA LEU A 124 -4.94 -7.24 9.75
C LEU A 124 -6.07 -7.30 10.80
N ASN A 125 -7.30 -6.90 10.44
CA ASN A 125 -8.37 -6.68 11.41
C ASN A 125 -9.25 -7.91 11.66
N ASP A 126 -8.92 -8.69 12.70
CA ASP A 126 -9.74 -9.85 13.10
C ASP A 126 -11.19 -9.48 13.44
N THR A 127 -11.46 -8.22 13.84
CA THR A 127 -12.85 -7.82 14.11
C THR A 127 -13.69 -7.86 12.84
N TYR A 128 -13.13 -7.44 11.69
CA TYR A 128 -13.84 -7.51 10.41
C TYR A 128 -13.85 -8.93 9.87
N PHE A 129 -12.72 -9.63 9.94
CA PHE A 129 -12.61 -11.01 9.46
C PHE A 129 -13.30 -12.05 10.38
N ALA A 130 -14.00 -11.60 11.43
CA ALA A 130 -14.98 -12.40 12.16
C ALA A 130 -16.37 -12.39 11.48
N TYR A 131 -16.67 -11.41 10.63
CA TYR A 131 -17.93 -11.35 9.90
C TYR A 131 -17.92 -12.29 8.68
N PRO A 132 -19.00 -13.05 8.42
CA PRO A 132 -19.05 -13.99 7.30
C PRO A 132 -18.78 -13.37 5.93
N GLN A 133 -19.14 -12.10 5.71
CA GLN A 133 -18.92 -11.45 4.42
C GLN A 133 -17.43 -11.25 4.08
N TYR A 134 -16.54 -11.17 5.08
CA TYR A 134 -15.10 -10.96 4.90
C TYR A 134 -14.28 -12.22 5.20
N ASN A 135 -14.85 -13.16 5.96
CA ASN A 135 -14.14 -14.34 6.43
C ASN A 135 -14.05 -15.45 5.36
N ASN A 136 -13.35 -15.15 4.27
CA ASN A 136 -12.96 -16.14 3.27
C ASN A 136 -11.46 -16.02 2.94
N GLU A 137 -10.93 -17.05 2.28
CA GLU A 137 -9.48 -17.14 2.05
C GLU A 137 -8.96 -16.12 1.04
N ALA A 138 -9.77 -15.74 0.06
CA ALA A 138 -9.40 -14.78 -0.95
C ALA A 138 -9.29 -13.37 -0.34
N ASP A 139 -10.26 -12.93 0.45
CA ASP A 139 -10.22 -11.63 1.12
C ASP A 139 -9.05 -11.53 2.11
N LYS A 140 -8.79 -12.58 2.90
CA LYS A 140 -7.64 -12.62 3.82
C LYS A 140 -6.32 -12.53 3.05
N GLN A 141 -6.21 -13.24 1.92
CA GLN A 141 -5.00 -13.23 1.11
C GLN A 141 -4.81 -11.88 0.40
N LEU A 142 -5.87 -11.32 -0.20
CA LEU A 142 -5.88 -10.01 -0.85
C LEU A 142 -5.34 -8.94 0.11
N VAL A 143 -5.96 -8.77 1.29
CA VAL A 143 -5.55 -7.71 2.22
C VAL A 143 -4.11 -7.94 2.72
N THR A 144 -3.70 -9.19 2.93
CA THR A 144 -2.32 -9.47 3.38
C THR A 144 -1.31 -9.11 2.30
N CYS A 145 -1.60 -9.44 1.04
CA CYS A 145 -0.75 -9.11 -0.10
C CYS A 145 -0.65 -7.60 -0.30
N GLN A 146 -1.80 -6.91 -0.28
CA GLN A 146 -1.94 -5.47 -0.47
C GLN A 146 -1.13 -4.66 0.54
N GLU A 147 -1.34 -4.91 1.83
CA GLU A 147 -0.67 -4.14 2.89
C GLU A 147 0.85 -4.37 2.91
N ILE A 148 1.31 -5.60 2.64
CA ILE A 148 2.75 -5.87 2.50
C ILE A 148 3.32 -5.17 1.26
N GLY A 149 2.56 -5.08 0.15
CA GLY A 149 2.93 -4.31 -1.03
C GLY A 149 3.16 -2.83 -0.73
N HIS A 150 2.27 -2.24 0.07
CA HIS A 150 2.45 -0.87 0.57
C HIS A 150 3.69 -0.70 1.43
N ASP A 151 4.03 -1.68 2.27
CA ASP A 151 5.26 -1.65 3.06
C ASP A 151 6.54 -1.70 2.18
N TYR A 152 6.44 -2.09 0.91
CA TYR A 152 7.49 -1.96 -0.12
C TYR A 152 7.44 -0.64 -0.91
N GLY A 153 6.48 0.25 -0.65
CA GLY A 153 6.36 1.54 -1.32
C GLY A 153 5.45 1.54 -2.55
N LEU A 154 4.63 0.52 -2.75
CA LEU A 154 3.60 0.52 -3.79
C LEU A 154 2.33 1.23 -3.30
N GLY A 155 1.67 1.96 -4.18
CA GLY A 155 0.28 2.44 -4.07
C GLY A 155 -0.67 1.44 -4.75
N HIS A 156 -1.89 1.87 -5.05
CA HIS A 156 -2.84 1.02 -5.78
C HIS A 156 -2.78 1.20 -7.29
N GLN A 157 -3.09 0.12 -8.01
CA GLN A 157 -3.39 0.19 -9.45
C GLN A 157 -4.66 0.97 -9.74
N ASN A 158 -5.65 0.80 -8.86
CA ASN A 158 -6.97 1.37 -8.97
C ASN A 158 -7.66 1.37 -7.60
N GLU A 159 -8.28 2.49 -7.25
CA GLU A 159 -9.01 2.68 -6.01
C GLU A 159 -10.55 2.69 -6.18
N ASP A 160 -11.08 2.17 -7.29
CA ASP A 160 -12.52 1.99 -7.48
C ASP A 160 -12.99 0.55 -7.21
N PHE A 161 -13.60 0.33 -6.04
CA PHE A 161 -14.20 -0.95 -5.62
C PHE A 161 -15.26 -1.51 -6.58
N ASN A 162 -15.80 -0.71 -7.51
CA ASN A 162 -16.82 -1.14 -8.47
C ASN A 162 -16.25 -1.67 -9.78
N THR A 163 -14.92 -1.68 -9.92
CA THR A 163 -14.22 -2.19 -11.07
C THR A 163 -13.29 -3.31 -10.66
N ASP A 164 -13.17 -4.31 -11.52
CA ASP A 164 -12.12 -5.32 -11.45
C ASP A 164 -11.23 -5.09 -12.67
N ALA A 165 -10.46 -4.00 -12.63
CA ALA A 165 -9.70 -3.55 -13.79
C ALA A 165 -8.43 -4.39 -13.99
N THR A 166 -7.94 -5.02 -12.93
CA THR A 166 -6.78 -5.91 -12.89
C THR A 166 -7.03 -7.10 -11.98
N ASP A 167 -6.27 -8.18 -12.16
CA ASP A 167 -6.24 -9.33 -11.23
C ASP A 167 -5.17 -9.14 -10.13
N SER A 168 -4.75 -7.89 -9.84
CA SER A 168 -3.71 -7.56 -8.87
C SER A 168 -4.26 -7.46 -7.46
N CYS A 169 -3.47 -7.88 -6.45
CA CYS A 169 -3.77 -7.61 -5.04
C CYS A 169 -3.62 -6.13 -4.63
N MET A 170 -3.03 -5.29 -5.48
CA MET A 170 -2.93 -3.84 -5.28
C MET A 170 -4.13 -3.08 -5.85
N GLU A 171 -5.24 -3.75 -6.13
CA GLU A 171 -6.51 -3.16 -6.56
C GLU A 171 -7.53 -3.15 -5.43
N TYR A 172 -8.31 -2.08 -5.33
CA TYR A 172 -9.60 -2.15 -4.63
C TYR A 172 -10.60 -2.96 -5.44
N THR A 173 -11.03 -4.09 -4.88
CA THR A 173 -12.01 -4.98 -5.51
C THR A 173 -13.15 -5.33 -4.55
N SER A 174 -14.31 -5.64 -5.11
CA SER A 174 -15.44 -6.24 -4.40
C SER A 174 -15.52 -7.76 -4.58
N ASP A 175 -14.67 -8.34 -5.43
CA ASP A 175 -14.48 -9.78 -5.65
C ASP A 175 -12.98 -10.09 -5.59
N SER A 176 -12.53 -10.68 -4.49
CA SER A 176 -11.12 -10.98 -4.26
C SER A 176 -10.62 -12.25 -4.94
N THR A 177 -11.47 -13.00 -5.66
CA THR A 177 -11.13 -14.35 -6.11
C THR A 177 -9.91 -14.41 -7.04
N ASN A 178 -9.67 -13.37 -7.85
CA ASN A 178 -8.49 -13.28 -8.72
C ASN A 178 -7.39 -12.36 -8.18
N ASN A 179 -7.70 -11.46 -7.25
CA ASN A 179 -6.81 -10.42 -6.73
C ASN A 179 -5.97 -10.86 -5.52
N THR A 180 -5.57 -12.13 -5.45
CA THR A 180 -4.90 -12.69 -4.25
C THR A 180 -3.37 -12.55 -4.27
N GLN A 181 -2.79 -12.05 -5.35
CA GLN A 181 -1.35 -11.97 -5.56
C GLN A 181 -0.98 -10.74 -6.41
N PRO A 182 0.30 -10.31 -6.42
CA PRO A 182 0.75 -9.29 -7.33
C PRO A 182 0.67 -9.77 -8.78
N ASP A 183 0.43 -8.84 -9.70
CA ASP A 183 0.45 -9.08 -11.13
C ASP A 183 1.76 -8.62 -11.78
N PHE A 184 1.83 -8.70 -13.11
CA PHE A 184 3.01 -8.24 -13.86
C PHE A 184 3.28 -6.74 -13.68
N HIS A 185 2.24 -5.94 -13.56
CA HIS A 185 2.36 -4.50 -13.47
C HIS A 185 2.91 -4.07 -12.11
N ASP A 186 2.54 -4.76 -11.03
CA ASP A 186 3.17 -4.58 -9.70
C ASP A 186 4.69 -4.82 -9.75
N TYR A 187 5.12 -5.90 -10.41
CA TYR A 187 6.55 -6.18 -10.58
C TYR A 187 7.26 -5.15 -11.46
N ALA A 188 6.60 -4.67 -12.52
CA ALA A 188 7.15 -3.61 -13.37
C ALA A 188 7.31 -2.29 -12.61
N MET A 189 6.41 -1.98 -11.67
CA MET A 189 6.60 -0.82 -10.80
C MET A 189 7.74 -1.00 -9.81
N LEU A 190 7.93 -2.20 -9.25
CA LEU A 190 9.10 -2.46 -8.42
C LEU A 190 10.42 -2.28 -9.20
N ASP A 191 10.45 -2.57 -10.51
CA ASP A 191 11.59 -2.24 -11.38
C ASP A 191 11.78 -0.71 -11.53
N LEU A 192 10.72 0.07 -11.58
CA LEU A 192 10.84 1.54 -11.58
C LEU A 192 11.30 2.09 -10.22
N ILE A 193 10.77 1.56 -9.11
CA ILE A 193 11.10 1.99 -7.75
C ILE A 193 12.54 1.59 -7.38
N TYR A 194 13.01 0.40 -7.76
CA TYR A 194 14.28 -0.15 -7.27
C TYR A 194 15.32 -0.42 -8.35
N GLY A 195 14.97 -0.35 -9.64
CA GLY A 195 15.88 -0.58 -10.77
C GLY A 195 16.87 0.56 -11.03
N HIS A 196 16.84 1.62 -10.23
CA HIS A 196 17.85 2.67 -10.27
C HIS A 196 18.98 2.36 -9.28
N ASN A 197 20.23 2.41 -9.75
CA ASN A 197 21.38 2.34 -8.85
C ASN A 197 21.40 3.62 -8.00
N GLU A 198 21.43 3.48 -6.68
CA GLU A 198 21.56 4.58 -5.71
C GLU A 198 22.96 5.22 -5.69
N GLY A 199 23.49 5.51 -6.87
CA GLY A 199 24.86 5.97 -7.10
C GLY A 199 24.94 6.83 -8.35
N GLY A 200 24.30 8.02 -8.34
CA GLY A 200 24.25 8.85 -9.54
C GLY A 200 23.76 10.28 -9.44
N THR A 201 23.77 10.98 -8.29
CA THR A 201 23.67 12.45 -8.29
C THR A 201 24.69 13.11 -7.38
N THR A 202 25.69 13.70 -8.02
CA THR A 202 26.52 14.77 -7.48
C THR A 202 25.66 15.97 -7.06
N GLY A 203 25.74 16.36 -5.79
CA GLY A 203 25.54 17.75 -5.37
C GLY A 203 24.45 18.00 -4.34
N GLY A 204 24.85 18.12 -3.06
CA GLY A 204 24.02 18.71 -2.01
C GLY A 204 24.28 18.10 -0.65
N GLY A 205 25.26 18.64 0.08
CA GLY A 205 25.63 18.17 1.42
C GLY A 205 24.48 18.27 2.43
N GLY A 206 23.81 17.16 2.67
CA GLY A 206 23.21 16.78 3.93
C GLY A 206 23.72 15.38 4.23
N GLY A 207 24.29 15.15 5.40
CA GLY A 207 24.73 13.80 5.77
C GLY A 207 23.51 12.90 5.85
N ASP A 208 23.26 12.14 4.78
CA ASP A 208 22.30 11.04 4.81
C ASP A 208 22.67 10.16 6.00
N PRO A 209 21.71 9.85 6.90
CA PRO A 209 21.98 8.87 7.93
C PRO A 209 22.38 7.60 7.22
N ALA A 210 23.65 7.20 7.37
CA ALA A 210 24.15 6.00 6.74
C ALA A 210 23.19 4.84 7.06
N PRO A 211 22.78 4.02 6.07
CA PRO A 211 22.02 2.81 6.35
C PRO A 211 22.79 2.06 7.44
N CYS A 212 22.11 1.61 8.50
CA CYS A 212 22.86 1.07 9.63
C CYS A 212 23.61 -0.20 9.21
N LYS A 213 24.88 -0.03 8.89
CA LYS A 213 25.82 -1.11 8.57
C LYS A 213 26.37 -1.64 9.88
N GLY A 214 25.63 -2.55 10.49
CA GLY A 214 26.09 -3.31 11.66
C GLY A 214 25.03 -4.29 12.17
N ARG A 215 25.47 -5.39 12.79
CA ARG A 215 24.59 -6.39 13.46
C ARG A 215 23.77 -5.81 14.63
N GLY A 216 23.90 -4.51 14.94
CA GLY A 216 23.35 -3.86 16.12
C GLY A 216 22.16 -2.91 15.90
N CYS A 217 21.75 -2.61 14.65
CA CYS A 217 20.52 -1.81 14.41
C CYS A 217 19.38 -2.57 13.76
N LYS A 218 19.66 -3.66 13.04
CA LYS A 218 18.59 -4.55 12.56
C LYS A 218 17.80 -5.04 13.77
N GLY A 219 16.49 -4.82 13.76
CA GLY A 219 15.64 -5.26 14.86
C GLY A 219 15.56 -4.29 16.04
N LYS A 220 16.12 -3.07 15.96
CA LYS A 220 15.95 -2.08 17.03
C LYS A 220 14.53 -1.50 16.98
N SER A 221 13.83 -1.53 18.10
CA SER A 221 12.54 -0.83 18.19
C SER A 221 12.71 0.69 18.03
N LEU A 222 11.85 1.30 17.22
CA LEU A 222 11.75 2.76 17.12
C LEU A 222 11.00 3.38 18.31
N GLY A 223 10.48 2.56 19.24
CA GLY A 223 9.84 3.01 20.47
C GLY A 223 8.39 3.45 20.30
N PHE A 224 7.75 3.15 19.16
CA PHE A 224 6.34 3.43 18.92
C PHE A 224 5.68 2.37 18.03
N GLY A 225 4.35 2.32 18.07
CA GLY A 225 3.51 1.66 17.08
C GLY A 225 2.52 2.68 16.53
N VAL A 226 1.93 2.38 15.38
CA VAL A 226 0.93 3.26 14.75
C VAL A 226 -0.45 3.02 15.37
N GLY A 227 -1.31 4.03 15.43
CA GLY A 227 -2.68 3.90 15.92
C GLY A 227 -3.60 3.09 14.99
N ASN A 228 -4.89 3.08 15.28
CA ASN A 228 -5.92 2.37 14.52
C ASN A 228 -7.03 3.31 14.00
N THR A 229 -6.93 4.62 14.26
CA THR A 229 -7.96 5.61 13.95
C THR A 229 -7.37 6.81 13.21
N GLN A 230 -8.21 7.51 12.44
CA GLN A 230 -7.81 8.70 11.68
C GLN A 230 -7.15 9.78 12.56
N ALA A 231 -7.64 9.98 13.79
CA ALA A 231 -7.08 10.95 14.72
C ALA A 231 -5.63 10.62 15.12
N GLU A 232 -5.27 9.33 15.16
CA GLU A 232 -3.91 8.87 15.49
C GLU A 232 -2.97 8.92 14.28
N TRP A 233 -3.50 8.73 13.06
CA TRP A 233 -2.71 8.76 11.82
C TRP A 233 -2.41 10.18 11.34
N GLY A 234 -3.12 11.18 11.86
CA GLY A 234 -2.84 12.60 11.60
C GLY A 234 -3.58 13.14 10.38
N ARG A 235 -2.86 13.89 9.53
CA ARG A 235 -3.47 14.64 8.43
C ARG A 235 -3.68 13.74 7.22
N ALA A 236 -4.87 13.79 6.61
CA ALA A 236 -5.12 13.18 5.31
C ALA A 236 -4.29 13.86 4.20
N VAL A 237 -3.62 13.05 3.40
CA VAL A 237 -2.76 13.48 2.27
C VAL A 237 -3.06 12.74 0.96
N GLY A 238 -3.95 11.75 0.98
CA GLY A 238 -4.44 11.02 -0.19
C GLY A 238 -5.88 10.56 0.02
N TYR A 239 -6.59 10.39 -1.10
CA TYR A 239 -8.00 10.04 -1.14
C TYR A 239 -8.25 8.95 -2.17
N ASP A 240 -9.18 8.04 -1.87
CA ASP A 240 -9.64 7.01 -2.81
C ASP A 240 -10.55 7.59 -3.92
N ALA A 241 -10.93 6.76 -4.89
CA ALA A 241 -11.80 7.18 -6.00
C ALA A 241 -13.19 7.66 -5.54
N GLN A 242 -13.64 7.28 -4.33
CA GLN A 242 -14.88 7.76 -3.72
C GLN A 242 -14.68 9.00 -2.85
N ASN A 243 -13.51 9.63 -2.91
CA ASN A 243 -13.10 10.83 -2.19
C ASN A 243 -13.08 10.65 -0.65
N ARG A 244 -12.84 9.44 -0.17
CA ARG A 244 -12.57 9.15 1.25
C ARG A 244 -11.07 9.22 1.50
N PRO A 245 -10.62 9.81 2.63
CA PRO A 245 -9.20 9.85 2.94
C PRO A 245 -8.68 8.43 3.22
N ASN A 246 -7.69 7.98 2.45
CA ASN A 246 -7.08 6.65 2.57
C ASN A 246 -5.57 6.71 2.83
N VAL A 247 -4.94 7.89 2.70
CA VAL A 247 -3.54 8.08 3.08
C VAL A 247 -3.44 9.19 4.12
N PHE A 248 -2.78 8.89 5.23
CA PHE A 248 -2.60 9.80 6.36
C PHE A 248 -1.12 9.97 6.69
N LYS A 249 -0.78 11.11 7.27
CA LYS A 249 0.58 11.48 7.62
C LYS A 249 0.66 12.14 8.98
N THR A 250 1.62 11.68 9.79
CA THR A 250 1.92 12.23 11.12
C THR A 250 3.43 12.20 11.39
N ASN A 251 3.84 12.75 12.53
CA ASN A 251 5.21 12.61 13.04
C ASN A 251 5.16 11.95 14.42
N ILE A 252 5.90 10.87 14.59
CA ILE A 252 5.99 10.13 15.86
C ILE A 252 7.46 9.96 16.22
N ASN A 253 7.85 10.43 17.40
CA ASN A 253 9.24 10.36 17.88
C ASN A 253 10.29 10.90 16.89
N GLY A 254 9.94 11.92 16.10
CA GLY A 254 10.84 12.52 15.11
C GLY A 254 10.85 11.81 13.75
N TYR A 255 10.16 10.68 13.60
CA TYR A 255 9.98 10.00 12.32
C TYR A 255 8.70 10.47 11.65
N GLU A 256 8.79 10.70 10.35
CA GLU A 256 7.61 10.86 9.51
C GLU A 256 6.95 9.49 9.32
N VAL A 257 5.66 9.39 9.60
CA VAL A 257 4.89 8.14 9.46
C VAL A 257 3.78 8.38 8.48
N VAL A 258 3.70 7.51 7.48
CA VAL A 258 2.64 7.53 6.46
C VAL A 258 1.84 6.23 6.60
N THR A 259 0.52 6.34 6.66
CA THR A 259 -0.39 5.21 6.81
C THR A 259 -1.32 5.14 5.62
N HIS A 260 -1.35 4.00 4.96
CA HIS A 260 -2.34 3.64 3.96
C HIS A 260 -3.46 2.83 4.63
N VAL A 261 -4.70 3.04 4.21
CA VAL A 261 -5.89 2.42 4.82
C VAL A 261 -6.74 1.73 3.76
N THR A 262 -6.87 0.41 3.87
CA THR A 262 -7.82 -0.37 3.09
C THR A 262 -9.17 -0.40 3.81
N TRP A 263 -10.04 0.53 3.41
CA TRP A 263 -11.38 0.65 3.95
C TRP A 263 -12.24 -0.57 3.58
N ALA A 264 -13.08 -1.01 4.52
CA ALA A 264 -14.13 -1.97 4.20
C ALA A 264 -15.10 -1.33 3.17
N PRO A 265 -15.61 -2.11 2.19
CA PRO A 265 -16.52 -1.57 1.17
C PRO A 265 -17.79 -0.95 1.78
N ASP A 266 -18.28 -1.51 2.88
CA ASP A 266 -19.48 -1.06 3.60
C ASP A 266 -19.22 0.04 4.65
N ALA A 267 -17.95 0.45 4.84
CA ALA A 267 -17.62 1.52 5.76
C ALA A 267 -18.26 2.83 5.29
N ARG A 268 -19.41 3.16 5.90
CA ARG A 268 -20.13 4.43 5.66
C ARG A 268 -19.12 5.57 5.76
N ARG A 269 -19.25 6.55 4.87
CA ARG A 269 -18.52 7.81 4.90
C ARG A 269 -18.67 8.43 6.29
N ASN A 270 -17.73 8.17 7.19
CA ASN A 270 -17.63 8.93 8.43
C ASN A 270 -16.93 10.24 8.07
N THR A 271 -17.61 11.02 7.24
CA THR A 271 -17.21 12.39 6.93
C THR A 271 -17.57 13.21 8.16
N ASP A 272 -16.51 13.65 8.83
CA ASP A 272 -16.48 14.69 9.85
C ASP A 272 -16.69 14.21 11.31
N PRO A 273 -15.62 14.11 12.12
CA PRO A 273 -15.76 13.95 13.58
C PRO A 273 -16.36 15.19 14.28
N GLY A 274 -16.78 16.22 13.54
CA GLY A 274 -17.31 17.48 14.05
C GLY A 274 -18.84 17.68 14.02
N ASN A 275 -19.65 16.77 13.49
CA ASN A 275 -21.12 16.97 13.44
C ASN A 275 -21.89 16.00 14.35
N PRO A 276 -22.37 16.42 15.54
CA PRO A 276 -23.10 15.56 16.46
C PRO A 276 -24.58 15.49 16.10
N HIS A 277 -24.92 15.08 14.88
CA HIS A 277 -26.31 14.82 14.50
C HIS A 277 -26.36 13.72 13.44
N ASP A 278 -26.45 12.46 13.88
CA ASP A 278 -27.32 11.47 13.26
C ASP A 278 -27.51 10.30 14.23
N HIS A 279 -28.54 10.45 15.06
CA HIS A 279 -29.21 9.33 15.68
C HIS A 279 -30.14 8.74 14.61
N ASP A 280 -29.80 7.58 14.07
CA ASP A 280 -30.81 6.75 13.40
C ASP A 280 -30.94 5.40 14.10
N ASP A 281 -32.03 5.39 14.85
CA ASP A 281 -32.87 4.30 15.31
C ASP A 281 -32.97 3.16 14.28
N HIS A 282 -32.50 1.97 14.67
CA HIS A 282 -32.93 0.72 14.06
C HIS A 282 -33.42 -0.22 15.16
N THR A 283 -34.64 0.06 15.62
CA THR A 283 -35.58 -0.97 16.02
C THR A 283 -36.11 -1.69 14.78
N HIS A 284 -35.87 -3.00 14.68
CA HIS A 284 -36.80 -4.03 14.20
C HIS A 284 -36.22 -5.43 14.43
#